data_AF-A0A9D2DFJ4-F1
#
_entry.id   AF-A0A9D2DFJ4-F1
#
_cell.length_a   1.000
_cell.length_b   1.000
_cell.length_c   1.000
_cell.angle_alpha   90.00
_cell.angle_beta   90.00
_cell.angle_gamma   90.00
#
_symmetry.space_group_name_H-M   'P 1'
#
loop_
_entity.id
_entity.type
_entity.pdbx_description
1 polymer ?
#
loop_
_entity_poly.entity_id
_entity_poly.type
_entity_poly.pdbx_seq_one_letter_code
_entity_poly.pdbx_strand_id
1 'polypeptide(L)'
;MEELLVLVLLLNEGIVSKAEYEHTLDNLFLKSPEDSMLLYLETAADIKSSISYINAHIEYPAFDYNKFGRILMKRLKNYYIGCADINDFAGKMYFLWQYLPDKIKCEEPFLALNYAGDPLSWGDEKQSRAIFEQIINFFV
;
A
#
# COMPACT_ATOMS: atom_id res chain seq x y z
N MET A 1 -9.05 2.13 9.44
CA MET A 1 -8.17 0.96 9.22
C MET A 1 -7.47 1.04 7.85
N GLU A 2 -8.20 1.41 6.80
CA GLU A 2 -7.73 1.50 5.41
C GLU A 2 -6.51 2.42 5.25
N GLU A 3 -6.56 3.62 5.84
CA GLU A 3 -5.46 4.59 5.77
C GLU A 3 -4.20 4.08 6.47
N LEU A 4 -4.33 3.47 7.64
CA LEU A 4 -3.21 2.85 8.35
C LEU A 4 -2.60 1.70 7.54
N LEU A 5 -3.44 0.84 6.93
CA LEU A 5 -2.96 -0.23 6.06
C LEU A 5 -2.15 0.34 4.89
N VAL A 6 -2.63 1.39 4.23
CA VAL A 6 -1.89 2.06 3.16
C VAL A 6 -0.56 2.61 3.66
N LEU A 7 -0.54 3.31 4.80
CA LEU A 7 0.67 3.89 5.34
C LEU A 7 1.72 2.82 5.68
N VAL A 8 1.34 1.70 6.31
CA VAL A 8 2.31 0.65 6.65
C VAL A 8 2.87 -0.03 5.40
N LEU A 9 2.04 -0.26 4.38
CA LEU A 9 2.45 -0.87 3.12
C LEU A 9 3.44 0.04 2.38
N LEU A 10 3.11 1.34 2.28
CA LEU A 10 3.98 2.30 1.62
C LEU A 10 5.26 2.59 2.42
N LEU A 11 5.21 2.50 3.76
CA LEU A 11 6.39 2.65 4.62
C LEU A 11 7.35 1.48 4.40
N ASN A 12 6.82 0.26 4.27
CA ASN A 12 7.62 -0.93 3.97
C ASN A 12 8.40 -0.80 2.64
N GLU A 13 7.81 -0.14 1.65
CA GLU A 13 8.47 0.14 0.36
C GLU A 13 9.32 1.43 0.34
N GLY A 14 9.37 2.16 1.46
CA GLY A 14 10.08 3.44 1.57
C GLY A 14 9.45 4.57 0.76
N ILE A 15 8.18 4.46 0.38
CA ILE A 15 7.41 5.48 -0.35
C ILE A 15 6.93 6.57 0.60
N VAL A 16 6.62 6.22 1.85
CA VAL A 16 6.33 7.20 2.92
C VAL A 16 7.39 7.16 4.01
N SER A 17 7.52 8.27 4.73
CA SER A 17 8.44 8.36 5.85
C SER A 17 7.85 7.73 7.12
N LYS A 18 8.72 7.23 8.00
CA LYS A 18 8.32 6.73 9.32
C LYS A 18 7.58 7.80 10.13
N ALA A 19 8.06 9.04 10.08
CA ALA A 19 7.46 10.17 10.79
C ALA A 19 6.02 10.47 10.35
N GLU A 20 5.69 10.29 9.07
CA GLU A 20 4.31 10.46 8.57
C GLU A 20 3.38 9.37 9.13
N TYR A 21 3.85 8.12 9.14
CA TYR A 21 3.12 6.99 9.72
C TYR A 21 2.90 7.18 11.23
N GLU A 22 3.97 7.45 11.98
CA GLU A 22 3.93 7.68 13.44
C GLU A 22 3.00 8.84 13.78
N HIS A 23 3.13 9.99 13.11
CA HIS A 23 2.24 11.13 13.34
C HIS A 23 0.76 10.79 13.08
N THR A 24 0.47 9.95 12.08
CA THR A 24 -0.91 9.54 11.80
C THR A 24 -1.43 8.58 12.87
N LEU A 25 -0.59 7.65 13.30
CA LEU A 25 -0.90 6.68 14.34
C LEU A 25 -1.13 7.37 15.69
N ASP A 26 -0.24 8.26 16.10
CA ASP A 26 -0.35 9.10 17.30
C ASP A 26 -1.70 9.82 17.34
N ASN A 27 -2.07 10.47 16.22
CA ASN A 27 -3.33 11.22 16.13
C ASN A 27 -4.57 10.33 16.22
N LEU A 28 -4.49 9.08 15.76
CA LEU A 28 -5.57 8.11 15.91
C LEU A 28 -5.61 7.58 17.33
N PHE A 29 -4.47 7.25 17.92
CA PHE A 29 -4.35 6.74 19.28
C PHE A 29 -4.85 7.76 20.30
N LEU A 30 -4.50 9.05 20.15
CA LEU A 30 -5.01 10.11 21.01
C LEU A 30 -6.54 10.27 20.96
N LYS A 31 -7.19 9.93 19.84
CA LYS A 31 -8.65 9.95 19.71
C LYS A 31 -9.31 8.72 20.29
N SER A 32 -8.59 7.61 20.41
CA SER A 32 -9.10 6.34 20.93
C SER A 32 -8.00 5.56 21.67
N PRO A 33 -7.59 6.01 22.87
CA PRO A 33 -6.45 5.41 23.59
C PRO A 33 -6.68 3.97 24.04
N GLU A 34 -7.96 3.57 24.15
CA GLU A 34 -8.37 2.21 24.52
C GLU A 34 -8.35 1.22 23.35
N ASP A 35 -8.04 1.69 22.13
CA ASP A 35 -7.95 0.84 20.96
C ASP A 35 -6.67 -0.02 21.02
N SER A 36 -6.87 -1.32 21.25
CA SER A 36 -5.78 -2.29 21.40
C SER A 36 -4.99 -2.51 20.11
N MET A 37 -5.59 -2.29 18.93
CA MET A 37 -4.86 -2.35 17.66
C MET A 37 -3.90 -1.18 17.56
N LEU A 38 -4.36 0.03 17.87
CA LEU A 38 -3.50 1.21 17.82
C LEU A 38 -2.34 1.09 18.82
N LEU A 39 -2.63 0.63 20.05
CA LEU A 39 -1.58 0.37 21.06
C LEU A 39 -0.54 -0.64 20.58
N TYR A 40 -0.97 -1.74 19.94
CA TYR A 40 -0.04 -2.71 19.37
C TYR A 40 0.84 -2.07 18.29
N LEU A 41 0.25 -1.28 17.40
CA LEU A 41 0.98 -0.65 16.30
C LEU A 41 2.04 0.35 16.79
N GLU A 42 1.77 1.07 17.87
CA GLU A 42 2.73 1.99 18.52
C GLU A 42 3.96 1.26 19.08
N THR A 43 3.75 0.00 19.50
CA THR A 43 4.77 -0.80 20.20
C THR A 43 5.36 -1.92 19.33
N ALA A 44 4.97 -1.98 18.06
CA ALA A 44 5.41 -3.02 17.14
C ALA A 44 6.93 -2.97 16.92
N ALA A 45 7.57 -4.14 16.93
CA ALA A 45 9.02 -4.25 16.81
C ALA A 45 9.54 -3.82 15.42
N ASP A 46 8.73 -4.04 14.38
CA ASP A 46 9.07 -3.76 12.99
C ASP A 46 7.81 -3.56 12.13
N ILE A 47 7.99 -2.99 10.93
CA ILE A 47 6.87 -2.66 10.04
C ILE A 47 6.14 -3.89 9.48
N LYS A 48 6.84 -5.03 9.31
CA LYS A 48 6.22 -6.26 8.82
C LYS A 48 5.31 -6.85 9.88
N SER A 49 5.71 -6.78 11.15
CA SER A 49 4.84 -7.11 12.28
C SER A 49 3.57 -6.26 12.30
N SER A 50 3.68 -4.94 12.05
CA SER A 50 2.50 -4.06 11.90
C SER A 50 1.59 -4.47 10.74
N ILE A 51 2.14 -4.77 9.56
CA ILE A 51 1.37 -5.26 8.40
C ILE A 51 0.65 -6.57 8.74
N SER A 52 1.37 -7.55 9.28
CA SER A 52 0.80 -8.84 9.65
C SER A 52 -0.32 -8.69 10.68
N TYR A 53 -0.14 -7.81 11.67
CA TYR A 53 -1.15 -7.56 12.68
C TYR A 53 -2.40 -6.91 12.10
N ILE A 54 -2.27 -5.86 11.28
CA ILE A 54 -3.43 -5.24 10.61
C ILE A 54 -4.15 -6.28 9.77
N ASN A 55 -3.44 -7.03 8.92
CA ASN A 55 -4.02 -8.05 8.05
C ASN A 55 -4.81 -9.11 8.83
N ALA A 56 -4.32 -9.53 9.99
CA ALA A 56 -5.00 -10.51 10.84
C ALA A 56 -6.29 -9.97 11.50
N HIS A 57 -6.44 -8.65 11.58
CA HIS A 57 -7.57 -7.98 12.24
C HIS A 57 -8.47 -7.20 11.28
N ILE A 58 -8.35 -7.43 9.95
CA ILE A 58 -9.28 -6.85 8.98
C ILE A 58 -10.65 -7.51 9.12
N GLU A 59 -11.64 -6.72 9.52
CA GLU A 59 -13.04 -7.09 9.46
C GLU A 59 -13.58 -6.82 8.05
N TYR A 60 -13.46 -7.80 7.15
CA TYR A 60 -13.85 -7.66 5.75
C TYR A 60 -15.26 -7.09 5.50
N PRO A 61 -16.31 -7.39 6.30
CA PRO A 61 -17.62 -6.75 6.13
C PRO A 61 -17.62 -5.23 6.36
N ALA A 62 -16.70 -4.73 7.19
CA ALA A 62 -16.56 -3.31 7.53
C ALA A 62 -15.45 -2.61 6.73
N PHE A 63 -14.59 -3.37 6.03
CA PHE A 63 -13.48 -2.84 5.27
C PHE A 63 -13.94 -2.14 3.98
N ASP A 64 -13.61 -0.86 3.84
CA ASP A 64 -13.98 -0.09 2.66
C ASP A 64 -12.91 -0.19 1.56
N TYR A 65 -13.12 -1.12 0.63
CA TYR A 65 -12.24 -1.35 -0.52
C TYR A 65 -12.06 -0.10 -1.39
N ASN A 66 -13.12 0.70 -1.58
CA ASN A 66 -13.04 1.90 -2.41
C ASN A 66 -12.20 2.98 -1.73
N LYS A 67 -12.38 3.16 -0.42
CA LYS A 67 -11.55 4.09 0.36
C LYS A 67 -10.09 3.65 0.38
N PHE A 68 -9.81 2.37 0.64
CA PHE A 68 -8.47 1.81 0.58
C PHE A 68 -7.82 2.05 -0.80
N GLY A 69 -8.50 1.64 -1.87
CA GLY A 69 -8.02 1.81 -3.25
C GLY A 69 -7.76 3.26 -3.61
N ARG A 70 -8.69 4.18 -3.29
CA ARG A 70 -8.52 5.63 -3.54
C ARG A 70 -7.30 6.20 -2.82
N ILE A 71 -7.09 5.85 -1.55
CA ILE A 71 -5.94 6.36 -0.78
C ILE A 71 -4.65 5.79 -1.36
N LEU A 72 -4.58 4.47 -1.58
CA LEU A 72 -3.40 3.82 -2.13
C LEU A 72 -3.02 4.37 -3.50
N MET A 73 -3.95 4.38 -4.45
CA MET A 73 -3.67 4.80 -5.83
C MET A 73 -3.30 6.28 -5.90
N LYS A 74 -3.89 7.14 -5.06
CA LYS A 74 -3.50 8.56 -4.99
C LYS A 74 -2.05 8.71 -4.52
N ARG A 75 -1.61 7.94 -3.51
CA ARG A 75 -0.23 8.00 -3.01
C ARG A 75 0.76 7.43 -4.04
N LEU A 76 0.41 6.29 -4.65
CA LEU A 76 1.20 5.69 -5.73
C LEU A 76 1.33 6.62 -6.95
N LYS A 77 0.25 7.33 -7.33
CA LYS A 77 0.28 8.33 -8.40
C LYS A 77 1.34 9.40 -8.16
N ASN A 78 1.35 9.96 -6.96
CA ASN A 78 2.30 11.02 -6.60
C ASN A 78 3.74 10.51 -6.62
N TYR A 79 3.98 9.29 -6.14
CA TYR A 79 5.30 8.66 -6.19
C TYR A 79 5.73 8.35 -7.63
N TYR A 80 4.83 7.79 -8.44
CA TYR A 80 5.06 7.44 -9.85
C TYR A 80 5.46 8.64 -10.71
N ILE A 81 4.80 9.81 -10.53
CA ILE A 81 5.13 11.04 -11.27
C ILE A 81 6.58 11.48 -11.03
N GLY A 82 7.12 11.26 -9.83
CA GLY A 82 8.50 11.59 -9.49
C GLY A 82 9.52 10.50 -9.85
N CYS A 83 9.08 9.36 -10.36
CA CYS A 83 9.93 8.20 -10.55
C CYS A 83 10.63 8.23 -11.92
N ALA A 84 11.96 8.33 -11.90
CA ALA A 84 12.78 8.28 -13.11
C ALA A 84 13.01 6.84 -13.61
N ASP A 85 13.20 5.89 -12.68
CA ASP A 85 13.49 4.49 -12.99
C ASP A 85 12.26 3.61 -12.79
N ILE A 86 11.67 3.16 -13.90
CA ILE A 86 10.49 2.30 -13.88
C ILE A 86 10.78 0.92 -13.28
N ASN A 87 12.02 0.44 -13.29
CA ASN A 87 12.39 -0.85 -12.70
C ASN A 87 12.32 -0.80 -11.18
N ASP A 88 12.82 0.28 -10.56
CA ASP A 88 12.68 0.51 -9.12
C ASP A 88 11.21 0.56 -8.72
N PHE A 89 10.40 1.33 -9.46
CA PHE A 89 8.96 1.40 -9.22
C PHE A 89 8.29 0.03 -9.33
N ALA A 90 8.57 -0.73 -10.40
CA ALA A 90 8.00 -2.05 -10.61
C ALA A 90 8.38 -3.04 -9.50
N GLY A 91 9.65 -3.04 -9.07
CA GLY A 91 10.10 -3.86 -7.94
C GLY A 91 9.33 -3.55 -6.66
N LYS A 92 9.17 -2.27 -6.33
CA LYS A 92 8.37 -1.83 -5.17
C LYS A 92 6.90 -2.24 -5.29
N MET A 93 6.30 -2.15 -6.47
CA MET A 93 4.89 -2.54 -6.67
C MET A 93 4.68 -4.03 -6.49
N TYR A 94 5.62 -4.85 -6.97
CA TYR A 94 5.61 -6.29 -6.75
C TYR A 94 5.70 -6.64 -5.26
N PHE A 95 6.65 -6.04 -4.51
CA PHE A 95 6.77 -6.27 -3.08
C PHE A 95 5.56 -5.75 -2.29
N LEU A 96 5.02 -4.57 -2.65
CA LEU A 96 3.78 -4.05 -2.07
C LEU A 96 2.64 -5.05 -2.23
N TRP A 97 2.48 -5.62 -3.43
CA TRP A 97 1.46 -6.62 -3.71
C TRP A 97 1.58 -7.87 -2.84
N GLN A 98 2.81 -8.33 -2.55
CA GLN A 98 3.03 -9.50 -1.68
C GLN A 98 2.51 -9.30 -0.26
N TYR A 99 2.46 -8.06 0.23
CA TYR A 99 2.01 -7.70 1.58
C TYR A 99 0.52 -7.33 1.68
N LEU A 100 -0.18 -7.24 0.55
CA LEU A 100 -1.62 -6.99 0.54
C LEU A 100 -2.41 -8.16 1.17
N PRO A 101 -3.55 -7.87 1.83
CA PRO A 101 -4.47 -8.91 2.29
C PRO A 101 -4.90 -9.84 1.14
N ASP A 102 -5.03 -11.14 1.42
CA ASP A 102 -5.31 -12.16 0.39
C ASP A 102 -6.56 -11.87 -0.44
N LYS A 103 -7.62 -11.34 0.17
CA LYS A 103 -8.83 -10.97 -0.56
C LYS A 103 -8.62 -9.77 -1.49
N ILE A 104 -7.76 -8.83 -1.10
CA ILE A 104 -7.49 -7.61 -1.89
C ILE A 104 -6.51 -7.92 -3.03
N LYS A 105 -5.43 -8.67 -2.74
CA LYS A 105 -4.34 -8.91 -3.70
C LYS A 105 -4.76 -9.71 -4.93
N CYS A 106 -5.90 -10.40 -4.86
CA CYS A 106 -6.48 -11.19 -5.95
C CYS A 106 -7.55 -10.41 -6.75
N GLU A 107 -7.83 -9.15 -6.42
CA GLU A 107 -8.82 -8.32 -7.08
C GLU A 107 -8.16 -7.22 -7.93
N GLU A 108 -8.76 -6.88 -9.06
CA GLU A 108 -8.33 -5.73 -9.85
C GLU A 108 -8.71 -4.41 -9.16
N PRO A 109 -7.86 -3.36 -9.23
CA PRO A 109 -6.60 -3.28 -9.99
C PRO A 109 -5.37 -3.76 -9.20
N PHE A 110 -5.54 -4.28 -7.98
CA PHE A 110 -4.43 -4.63 -7.09
C PHE A 110 -3.64 -5.85 -7.59
N LEU A 111 -4.33 -6.83 -8.18
CA LEU A 111 -3.72 -8.00 -8.80
C LEU A 111 -2.69 -7.61 -9.86
N ALA A 112 -2.97 -6.56 -10.65
CA ALA A 112 -2.08 -6.09 -11.69
C ALA A 112 -0.72 -5.58 -11.18
N LEU A 113 -0.60 -5.19 -9.90
CA LEU A 113 0.68 -4.83 -9.29
C LEU A 113 1.70 -5.99 -9.30
N ASN A 114 1.23 -7.24 -9.31
CA ASN A 114 2.05 -8.44 -9.40
C ASN A 114 2.82 -8.53 -10.73
N TYR A 115 2.16 -8.19 -11.84
CA TYR A 115 2.67 -8.46 -13.19
C TYR A 115 2.94 -7.20 -14.03
N ALA A 116 2.60 -6.01 -13.54
CA ALA A 116 2.79 -4.75 -14.28
C ALA A 116 4.27 -4.49 -14.66
N GLY A 117 5.21 -5.07 -13.90
CA GLY A 117 6.64 -5.02 -14.17
C GLY A 117 7.14 -6.05 -15.19
N ASP A 118 6.38 -7.11 -15.50
CA ASP A 118 6.85 -8.22 -16.33
C ASP A 118 7.40 -7.76 -17.70
N PRO A 119 6.76 -6.80 -18.40
CA PRO A 119 7.26 -6.32 -19.69
C PRO A 119 8.67 -5.71 -19.68
N LEU A 120 9.15 -5.25 -18.53
CA LEU A 120 10.51 -4.74 -18.38
C LEU A 120 11.56 -5.82 -18.66
N SER A 121 11.24 -7.10 -18.41
CA SER A 121 12.18 -8.21 -18.62
C SER A 121 12.53 -8.48 -20.09
N TRP A 122 11.69 -8.02 -21.03
CA TRP A 122 11.96 -8.03 -22.47
C TRP A 122 12.08 -6.63 -23.08
N GLY A 123 12.26 -5.60 -22.23
CA GLY A 123 12.53 -4.22 -22.65
C GLY A 123 11.32 -3.41 -23.10
N ASP A 124 10.09 -3.88 -22.86
CA ASP A 124 8.87 -3.13 -23.23
C ASP A 124 8.40 -2.23 -22.07
N GLU A 125 9.16 -1.15 -21.82
CA GLU A 125 8.79 -0.15 -20.82
C GLU A 125 7.44 0.51 -21.10
N LYS A 126 7.08 0.67 -22.38
CA LYS A 126 5.84 1.33 -22.78
C LYS A 126 4.64 0.52 -22.29
N GLN A 127 4.68 -0.80 -22.42
CA GLN A 127 3.64 -1.68 -21.93
C GLN A 127 3.52 -1.62 -20.40
N SER A 128 4.64 -1.70 -19.67
CA SER A 128 4.63 -1.59 -18.20
C SER A 128 4.03 -0.25 -17.73
N ARG A 129 4.45 0.86 -18.34
CA ARG A 129 3.90 2.20 -18.01
C ARG A 129 2.40 2.28 -18.27
N ALA A 130 1.93 1.73 -19.39
CA ALA A 130 0.51 1.70 -19.70
C ALA A 130 -0.30 0.92 -18.65
N ILE A 131 0.23 -0.22 -18.17
CA ILE A 131 -0.41 -1.01 -17.10
C ILE A 131 -0.41 -0.21 -15.78
N PHE A 132 0.71 0.35 -15.36
CA PHE A 132 0.77 1.16 -14.13
C PHE A 132 -0.17 2.37 -14.18
N GLU A 133 -0.26 3.04 -15.32
CA GLU A 133 -1.18 4.16 -15.52
C GLU A 133 -2.65 3.73 -15.43
N GLN A 134 -3.00 2.52 -15.90
CA GLN A 134 -4.35 1.98 -15.71
C GLN A 134 -4.66 1.71 -14.23
N ILE A 135 -3.73 1.06 -13.51
CA ILE A 135 -3.87 0.75 -12.08
C ILE A 135 -4.06 2.03 -11.27
N ILE A 136 -3.16 2.99 -11.46
CA ILE A 136 -3.10 4.24 -10.69
C ILE A 136 -4.32 5.13 -10.92
N ASN A 137 -4.96 5.06 -12.09
CA ASN A 137 -6.13 5.86 -12.41
C ASN A 137 -7.46 5.12 -12.20
N PHE A 138 -7.45 3.86 -11.75
CA PHE A 138 -8.68 3.05 -11.62
C PHE A 138 -9.72 3.65 -10.67
N PHE A 139 -9.26 4.25 -9.56
CA PHE A 139 -10.12 4.83 -8.51
C PHE A 139 -10.25 6.36 -8.59
N VAL A 140 -9.73 6.99 -9.67
CA VAL A 140 -9.68 8.45 -9.83
C VAL A 140 -10.82 8.94 -10.71
#